data_AF-A0A151WJM3-F1
#
_entry.id   AF-A0A151WJM3-F1
#
_cell.length_a   1.000
_cell.length_b   1.000
_cell.length_c   1.000
_cell.angle_alpha   90.00
_cell.angle_beta   90.00
_cell.angle_gamma   90.00
#
_symmetry.space_group_name_H-M   'P 1'
#
loop_
_entity.id
_entity.type
_entity.pdbx_description
1 polymer ?
#
loop_
_entity_poly.entity_id
_entity_poly.type
_entity_poly.pdbx_seq_one_letter_code
_entity_poly.pdbx_strand_id
1 'polypeptide(L)' 'MFDETINPLGYFLWGHLKSLVYTTPIENDLRNRIVASCKAIRNTPGIFELVRQSLRRRLDGCIMAQGGHFQQFI' A
#
# COMPACT_ATOMS: atom_id res chain seq x y z
N MET A 1 -16.25 -12.05 4.26
CA MET A 1 -15.54 -11.40 3.14
C MET A 1 -14.85 -10.18 3.72
N PHE A 2 -13.70 -10.39 4.38
CA PHE A 2 -12.92 -9.28 4.94
C PHE A 2 -12.22 -8.61 3.78
N ASP A 3 -12.73 -7.43 3.44
CA ASP A 3 -12.40 -6.70 2.24
C ASP A 3 -10.90 -6.37 2.14
N GLU A 4 -10.34 -6.51 0.95
CA GLU A 4 -8.95 -6.29 0.58
C GLU A 4 -8.46 -4.85 0.94
N THR A 5 -9.39 -3.93 1.26
CA THR A 5 -9.11 -2.58 1.73
C THR A 5 -8.52 -2.48 3.14
N ILE A 6 -8.73 -3.48 4.02
CA ILE A 6 -8.26 -3.44 5.41
C ILE A 6 -6.84 -4.04 5.54
N ASN A 7 -6.37 -4.85 4.59
CA ASN A 7 -5.01 -5.38 4.64
C ASN A 7 -3.98 -4.24 4.44
N PRO A 8 -3.24 -3.83 5.48
CA PRO A 8 -2.36 -2.66 5.42
C PRO A 8 -1.22 -2.87 4.41
N LEU A 9 -0.74 -4.11 4.35
CA LEU A 9 0.27 -4.55 3.37
C LEU A 9 -0.34 -4.64 1.97
N GLY A 10 -1.53 -5.24 1.87
CA GLY A 10 -2.21 -5.47 0.59
C GLY A 10 -2.54 -4.18 -0.16
N TYR A 11 -2.96 -3.11 0.53
CA TYR A 11 -3.31 -1.86 -0.15
C TYR A 11 -2.14 -0.87 -0.23
N PHE A 12 -1.53 -0.52 0.91
CA PHE A 12 -0.52 0.54 0.94
C PHE A 12 0.80 0.06 0.32
N LEU A 13 1.31 -1.09 0.76
CA LEU A 13 2.58 -1.60 0.26
C LEU A 13 2.47 -2.01 -1.21
N TRP A 14 1.40 -2.70 -1.60
CA TRP A 14 1.20 -3.07 -3.01
C TRP A 14 0.94 -1.86 -3.91
N GLY A 15 0.16 -0.87 -3.46
CA GLY A 15 -0.07 0.38 -4.20
C GLY A 15 1.24 1.13 -4.44
N HIS A 16 2.06 1.27 -3.39
CA HIS A 16 3.35 1.95 -3.46
C HIS A 16 4.38 1.15 -4.29
N LEU A 17 4.41 -0.18 -4.13
CA LEU A 17 5.26 -1.07 -4.92
C LEU A 17 4.90 -1.00 -6.42
N LYS A 18 3.61 -0.99 -6.77
CA LYS A 18 3.17 -0.83 -8.16
C LYS A 18 3.63 0.51 -8.73
N SER A 19 3.49 1.60 -7.98
CA SER A 19 4.00 2.91 -8.43
C SER A 19 5.51 2.85 -8.72
N LEU A 20 6.31 2.30 -7.81
CA LEU A 20 7.76 2.17 -7.99
C LEU A 20 8.15 1.22 -9.12
N VAL A 21 7.46 0.09 -9.23
CA VAL A 21 7.73 -0.89 -10.28
C VAL A 21 7.34 -0.29 -11.62
N TYR A 22 6.15 0.27 -11.83
CA TYR A 22 5.70 0.71 -13.16
C TYR A 22 6.15 2.12 -13.58
N THR A 23 6.96 2.82 -12.76
CA THR A 23 7.48 4.16 -13.11
C THR A 23 8.38 4.14 -14.37
N THR A 24 9.07 3.04 -14.64
CA THR A 24 9.95 2.90 -15.82
C THR A 24 9.51 1.71 -16.70
N PRO A 25 9.63 1.81 -18.04
CA PRO A 25 9.38 0.69 -18.95
C PRO A 25 10.14 -0.57 -18.49
N ILE A 26 9.51 -1.73 -18.56
CA ILE A 26 10.12 -2.98 -18.06
C ILE A 26 11.01 -3.54 -19.16
N GLU A 27 12.28 -3.15 -19.17
CA GLU A 27 13.20 -3.54 -20.26
C GLU A 27 13.78 -4.96 -20.08
N ASN A 28 14.11 -5.37 -18.85
CA ASN A 28 14.32 -6.77 -18.44
C ASN A 28 14.58 -6.82 -16.92
N ASP A 29 14.19 -7.93 -16.28
CA ASP A 29 14.43 -8.24 -14.84
C ASP A 29 13.51 -7.58 -13.80
N LEU A 30 12.20 -7.83 -13.97
CA LEU A 30 11.14 -7.48 -13.03
C LEU A 30 11.44 -7.93 -11.59
N ARG A 31 12.09 -9.09 -11.41
CA ARG A 31 12.41 -9.64 -10.08
C ARG A 31 13.39 -8.75 -9.33
N ASN A 32 14.49 -8.36 -9.96
CA ASN A 32 15.46 -7.46 -9.33
C ASN A 32 14.85 -6.08 -9.06
N ARG A 33 13.92 -5.63 -9.92
CA ARG A 33 13.20 -4.37 -9.71
C ARG A 33 12.28 -4.43 -8.49
N ILE A 34 11.52 -5.52 -8.31
CA ILE A 34 10.70 -5.73 -7.11
C ILE A 34 11.58 -5.74 -5.85
N VAL A 35 12.72 -6.45 -5.88
CA VAL A 35 13.64 -6.50 -4.73
C VAL A 35 14.23 -5.13 -4.41
N ALA A 36 14.62 -4.36 -5.43
CA ALA A 36 15.13 -2.99 -5.27
C ALA A 36 14.05 -2.06 -4.70
N SER A 37 12.82 -2.12 -5.21
CA SER A 37 11.68 -1.35 -4.67
C SER A 37 11.39 -1.71 -3.22
N CYS A 38 11.36 -3.00 -2.86
CA CYS A 38 11.20 -3.43 -1.47
C CYS A 38 12.32 -2.90 -0.56
N LYS A 39 13.58 -2.89 -1.03
CA LYS A 39 14.71 -2.29 -0.29
C LYS A 39 14.54 -0.78 -0.13
N ALA A 40 14.12 -0.07 -1.18
CA ALA A 40 13.87 1.37 -1.12
C ALA A 40 12.79 1.69 -0.09
N ILE A 41 11.65 0.99 -0.13
CA ILE A 41 10.57 1.12 0.85
C ILE A 41 11.09 0.88 2.27
N ARG A 42 11.83 -0.22 2.51
CA ARG A 42 12.37 -0.55 3.83
C ARG A 42 13.34 0.51 4.36
N ASN A 43 14.10 1.14 3.46
CA ASN A 43 15.09 2.15 3.81
C ASN A 43 14.49 3.55 3.95
N THR A 44 13.23 3.77 3.55
CA THR A 44 12.53 5.04 3.73
C THR A 44 12.14 5.20 5.20
N PRO A 45 12.76 6.14 5.94
CA PRO A 45 12.38 6.38 7.33
C PRO A 45 10.91 6.86 7.39
N GLY A 46 10.16 6.32 8.35
CA GLY A 46 8.76 6.70 8.56
C GLY A 46 7.74 6.01 7.65
N ILE A 47 8.13 5.15 6.69
CA ILE A 47 7.16 4.47 5.81
C ILE A 47 6.19 3.60 6.61
N PHE A 48 6.65 2.94 7.68
CA PHE A 48 5.80 2.14 8.56
C PHE A 48 4.85 3.00 9.40
N GLU A 49 5.21 4.24 9.69
CA GLU A 49 4.30 5.20 10.32
C GLU A 49 3.19 5.60 9.34
N LEU A 50 3.53 5.87 8.08
CA LEU A 50 2.55 6.16 7.03
C LEU A 50 1.59 4.99 6.78
N VAL A 51 2.09 3.75 6.78
CA VAL A 51 1.24 2.52 6.71
C VAL A 51 0.26 2.49 7.88
N ARG A 52 0.74 2.71 9.11
CA ARG A 52 -0.09 2.70 10.32
C ARG A 52 -1.14 3.81 10.30
N GLN A 53 -0.78 5.01 9.87
CA GLN A 53 -1.73 6.13 9.74
C GLN A 53 -2.79 5.86 8.66
N SER A 54 -2.38 5.31 7.51
CA SER A 54 -3.30 4.94 6.43
C SER A 54 -4.30 3.88 6.89
N LEU A 55 -3.83 2.85 7.59
CA LEU A 55 -4.67 1.81 8.19
C LEU A 55 -5.67 2.41 9.18
N ARG A 56 -5.20 3.29 10.07
CA ARG A 56 -6.05 3.92 11.08
C ARG A 56 -7.19 4.71 10.44
N ARG A 57 -6.88 5.57 9.47
CA ARG A 57 -7.90 6.34 8.72
C ARG A 57 -8.95 5.45 8.07
N ARG A 58 -8.54 4.32 7.49
CA ARG A 58 -9.47 3.35 6.89
C ARG A 58 -10.35 2.66 7.90
N LEU A 59 -9.76 2.23 9.01
CA LEU A 59 -10.52 1.61 10.10
C LEU A 59 -11.56 2.59 10.64
N ASP A 60 -11.18 3.85 10.84
CA ASP A 60 -12.09 4.91 11.26
C ASP A 60 -13.22 5.11 10.21
N GLY A 61 -12.88 5.13 8.92
CA GLY A 61 -13.86 5.17 7.82
C GLY A 61 -14.83 3.98 7.81
N CYS A 62 -14.33 2.76 7.99
CA CYS A 62 -15.16 1.56 8.10
C CYS A 62 -16.09 1.60 9.32
N ILE A 63 -15.61 2.10 10.46
CA ILE A 63 -16.42 2.28 11.67
C ILE A 63 -17.51 3.32 11.42
N MET A 64 -17.19 4.45 10.81
CA MET A 64 -18.15 5.50 10.45
C MET A 64 -19.19 5.01 9.43
N ALA A 65 -18.78 4.16 8.49
CA ALA A 65 -19.68 3.54 7.52
C ALA A 65 -20.53 2.39 8.10
N GLN A 66 -20.46 2.11 9.41
CA GLN A 66 -21.11 0.97 10.07
C GLN A 66 -20.80 -0.39 9.39
N GLY A 67 -19.60 -0.54 8.84
CA GLY A 67 -19.21 -1.74 8.07
C GLY A 67 -19.66 -1.74 6.61
N GLY A 68 -20.21 -0.64 6.09
CA GLY A 68 -20.45 -0.43 4.66
C GLY A 68 -19.15 -0.28 3.85
N HIS A 69 -19.22 -0.59 2.55
CA HIS A 69 -18.10 -0.43 1.62
C HIS A 69 -17.68 1.05 1.56
N PHE A 70 -16.50 1.36 2.08
CA PHE A 70 -15.93 2.70 2.03
C PHE A 70 -14.69 2.70 1.14
N GLN A 71 -14.81 3.24 -0.06
CA GLN A 71 -13.66 3.45 -0.93
C GLN A 71 -13.08 4.83 -0.63
N GLN A 72 -12.17 4.89 0.34
CA GLN A 72 -11.43 6.13 0.61
C GLN A 72 -10.50 6.40 -0.58
N PHE A 73 -10.86 7.39 -1.40
CA PHE A 73 -9.95 7.95 -2.41
C PHE A 73 -8.69 8.43 -1.69
N ILE A 74 -7.54 7.85 -2.07
CA ILE A 74 -6.22 8.40 -1.79
C ILE A 74 -5.91 9.40 -2.89
#